data_AF-A0A382K010-F1
#
_entry.id   AF-A0A382K010-F1
#
_cell.length_a   1.000
_cell.length_b   1.000
_cell.length_c   1.000
_cell.angle_alpha   90.00
_cell.angle_beta   90.00
_cell.angle_gamma   90.00
#
_symmetry.space_group_name_H-M   'P 1'
#
loop_
_entity.id
_entity.type
_entity.pdbx_description
1 polymer ?
#
loop_
_entity_poly.entity_id
_entity_poly.type
_entity_poly.pdbx_seq_one_letter_code
_entity_poly.pdbx_strand_id
1 'polypeptide(L)' 'SLDGHLRAHATDTGQVIWDFDTANQFRTVNGVEGRGGSINGPGPTVVDGMVYVVSGYGSFGFMPGNVLLAFGVED' A
#
# COMPACT_ATOMS: atom_id res chain seq x y z
N SER A 1 -4.57 -0.80 -6.81
CA SER A 1 -3.97 -0.22 -8.02
C SER A 1 -2.97 -1.16 -8.66
N LEU A 2 -3.06 -1.40 -9.97
CA LEU A 2 -2.13 -2.29 -10.68
C LEU A 2 -0.73 -1.66 -10.87
N ASP A 3 -0.63 -0.34 -10.79
CA ASP A 3 0.63 0.43 -10.82
C ASP A 3 1.41 0.40 -9.48
N GLY A 4 0.86 -0.22 -8.43
CA GLY A 4 1.50 -0.30 -7.11
C GLY A 4 1.38 0.94 -6.24
N HIS A 5 0.65 1.97 -6.66
CA HIS A 5 0.40 3.14 -5.83
C HIS A 5 -0.78 2.95 -4.89
N LEU A 6 -0.65 3.46 -3.66
CA LEU A 6 -1.74 3.68 -2.72
C LEU A 6 -2.06 5.18 -2.71
N ARG A 7 -3.33 5.54 -2.95
CA ARG A 7 -3.77 6.93 -3.04
C ARG A 7 -4.92 7.20 -2.10
N ALA A 8 -4.90 8.37 -1.47
CA ALA A 8 -6.05 8.91 -0.74
C ALA A 8 -6.70 10.01 -1.58
N HIS A 9 -8.03 9.97 -1.66
CA HIS A 9 -8.82 10.94 -2.39
C HIS A 9 -9.66 11.78 -1.40
N ALA A 10 -9.76 13.08 -1.65
CA ALA A 10 -10.70 13.96 -0.95
C ALA A 10 -12.13 13.47 -1.16
N THR A 11 -12.93 13.41 -0.10
CA THR A 11 -14.28 12.82 -0.13
C THR A 11 -15.31 13.69 -0.85
N ASP A 12 -15.06 14.99 -0.95
CA ASP A 12 -15.94 15.99 -1.57
C ASP A 12 -15.65 16.23 -3.06
N THR A 13 -14.38 16.16 -3.45
CA THR A 13 -13.90 16.51 -4.80
C THR A 13 -13.34 15.33 -5.58
N GLY A 14 -12.98 14.23 -4.91
CA GLY A 14 -12.30 13.09 -5.53
C GLY A 14 -10.83 13.34 -5.91
N GLN A 15 -10.30 14.54 -5.62
CA GLN A 15 -8.90 14.87 -5.91
C GLN A 15 -7.95 14.00 -5.07
N VAL A 16 -6.83 13.59 -5.66
CA VAL A 16 -5.76 12.90 -4.92
C VAL A 16 -5.12 13.89 -3.95
N ILE A 17 -5.18 13.60 -2.66
CA ILE A 17 -4.59 14.42 -1.58
C ILE A 17 -3.33 13.79 -0.99
N TRP A 18 -3.08 12.51 -1.28
CA TRP A 18 -1.86 11.80 -0.90
C TRP A 18 -1.64 10.62 -1.86
N ASP A 19 -0.38 10.36 -2.19
CA ASP A 19 0.04 9.27 -3.07
C ASP A 19 1.35 8.68 -2.54
N PHE A 20 1.39 7.37 -2.38
CA PHE A 20 2.57 6.63 -1.98
C PHE A 20 2.83 5.46 -2.93
N ASP A 21 4.03 5.42 -3.50
CA ASP A 21 4.51 4.32 -4.32
C ASP A 21 4.89 3.12 -3.44
N THR A 22 3.99 2.13 -3.35
CA THR A 22 4.26 0.91 -2.59
C THR A 22 5.12 -0.08 -3.36
N ALA A 23 5.36 0.07 -4.67
CA ALA A 23 6.15 -0.84 -5.49
C ALA A 23 7.67 -0.66 -5.32
N ASN A 24 8.11 -0.50 -4.06
CA ASN A 24 9.49 -0.26 -3.66
C ASN A 24 10.06 -1.38 -2.80
N GLN A 25 11.38 -1.29 -2.52
CA GLN A 25 12.04 -2.11 -1.52
C GLN A 25 11.85 -1.51 -0.13
N PHE A 26 11.63 -2.37 0.86
CA PHE A 26 11.40 -1.99 2.25
C PHE A 26 12.33 -2.75 3.18
N ARG A 27 12.91 -2.02 4.12
CA ARG A 27 13.44 -2.61 5.35
C ARG A 27 12.26 -2.89 6.28
N THR A 28 12.01 -4.15 6.58
CA THR A 28 10.88 -4.56 7.41
C THR A 28 11.28 -4.69 8.89
N VAL A 29 10.27 -4.68 9.77
CA VAL A 29 10.46 -4.78 11.22
C VAL A 29 11.02 -6.13 11.68
N ASN A 30 10.79 -7.20 10.91
CA ASN A 30 11.34 -8.53 11.19
C ASN A 30 12.67 -8.80 10.48
N GLY A 31 13.23 -7.82 9.76
CA GLY A 31 14.51 -7.91 9.08
C GLY A 31 14.52 -8.68 7.76
N VAL A 32 13.38 -9.22 7.31
CA VAL A 32 13.27 -9.87 6.00
C VAL A 32 13.15 -8.80 4.91
N GLU A 33 13.86 -8.95 3.79
CA GLU A 33 13.71 -8.01 2.67
C GLU A 33 12.26 -7.96 2.18
N GLY A 34 11.70 -6.75 2.20
CA GLY A 34 10.35 -6.48 1.73
C GLY A 34 10.38 -5.87 0.34
N ARG A 35 9.47 -6.30 -0.53
CA ARG A 35 9.19 -5.68 -1.81
C ARG A 35 7.69 -5.56 -1.96
N GLY A 36 7.20 -4.36 -2.26
CA GLY A 36 5.82 -4.19 -2.66
C GLY A 36 5.63 -4.37 -4.17
N GLY A 37 4.37 -4.34 -4.60
CA GLY A 37 3.97 -4.56 -5.98
C GLY A 37 2.54 -4.10 -6.22
N SER A 38 1.85 -4.76 -7.15
CA SER A 38 0.49 -4.40 -7.53
C SER A 38 -0.48 -4.66 -6.37
N ILE A 39 -1.56 -3.89 -6.34
CA ILE A 39 -2.63 -3.98 -5.35
C ILE A 39 -3.94 -4.25 -6.12
N ASN A 40 -4.62 -5.36 -5.85
CA ASN A 40 -5.90 -5.69 -6.49
C ASN A 40 -7.01 -5.88 -5.45
N GLY A 41 -6.78 -6.75 -4.46
CA GLY A 41 -7.66 -6.88 -3.30
C GLY A 41 -7.06 -7.84 -2.26
N PRO A 42 -7.54 -7.81 -1.00
CA PRO A 42 -8.56 -6.90 -0.47
C PRO A 42 -8.10 -5.43 -0.40
N GLY A 43 -9.05 -4.51 -0.26
CA GLY A 43 -8.76 -3.08 -0.12
C GLY A 43 -8.12 -2.72 1.23
N PRO A 44 -7.74 -1.44 1.44
CA PRO A 44 -7.14 -0.98 2.69
C PRO A 44 -8.08 -1.14 3.89
N THR A 45 -7.53 -1.46 5.05
CA THR A 45 -8.26 -1.49 6.34
C THR A 45 -7.87 -0.28 7.17
N VAL A 46 -8.85 0.44 7.73
CA VAL A 46 -8.63 1.63 8.55
C VAL A 46 -9.18 1.39 9.95
N VAL A 47 -8.33 1.49 10.97
CA VAL A 47 -8.70 1.27 12.38
C VAL A 47 -7.71 2.01 13.29
N ASP A 48 -8.21 2.59 14.39
CA ASP A 48 -7.40 3.26 15.42
C ASP A 48 -6.38 4.29 14.89
N GLY A 49 -6.78 5.07 13.88
CA GLY A 49 -5.92 6.10 13.27
C GLY A 49 -4.87 5.57 12.28
N MET A 50 -4.87 4.26 11.99
CA MET A 50 -3.92 3.60 11.11
C MET A 50 -4.58 3.12 9.82
N VAL A 51 -3.79 3.08 8.74
CA VAL A 51 -4.17 2.48 7.45
C VAL A 51 -3.27 1.28 7.17
N TYR A 52 -3.87 0.12 6.90
CA TYR A 52 -3.19 -1.12 6.56
C TYR A 52 -3.49 -1.57 5.14
N VAL A 53 -2.47 -1.94 4.37
CA VAL A 53 -2.63 -2.48 3.00
C VAL A 53 -1.59 -3.55 2.68
N VAL A 54 -2.02 -4.62 2.01
CA VAL A 54 -1.10 -5.60 1.42
C VAL A 54 -0.64 -5.08 0.06
N SER A 55 0.68 -5.04 -0.15
CA SER A 55 1.29 -4.67 -1.43
C SER A 55 2.00 -5.88 -2.03
N GLY A 56 1.53 -6.28 -3.21
CA GLY A 56 1.95 -7.49 -3.88
C GLY A 56 0.77 -8.34 -4.29
N TYR A 57 0.55 -8.46 -5.60
CA TYR A 57 -0.49 -9.30 -6.16
C TYR A 57 0.11 -9.99 -7.38
N GLY A 58 0.70 -11.17 -7.19
CA GLY A 58 1.43 -11.88 -8.25
C GLY A 58 0.54 -12.64 -9.24
N SER A 59 -0.78 -12.69 -9.03
CA SER A 59 -1.70 -13.35 -9.94
C SER A 59 -1.87 -12.56 -11.24
N PHE A 60 -2.24 -13.26 -12.32
CA PHE A 60 -2.53 -12.65 -13.63
C PHE A 60 -1.38 -11.82 -14.23
N GLY A 61 -0.12 -12.10 -13.85
CA GLY A 61 1.05 -11.38 -14.37
C GLY A 61 1.26 -9.98 -13.79
N PHE A 62 0.55 -9.63 -12.72
CA PHE A 62 0.75 -8.37 -12.00
C PHE A 62 2.02 -8.41 -11.13
N MET A 63 2.46 -7.25 -10.61
CA MET A 63 3.70 -7.16 -9.85
C MET A 63 3.56 -7.89 -8.50
N PRO A 64 4.37 -8.93 -8.24
CA PRO A 64 4.37 -9.62 -6.96
C PRO A 64 4.97 -8.71 -5.88
N GLY A 65 4.70 -9.06 -4.62
CA GLY A 65 5.22 -8.39 -3.44
C GLY A 65 4.86 -9.19 -2.19
N ASN A 66 5.53 -8.89 -1.08
CA ASN A 66 5.46 -9.65 0.16
C ASN A 66 5.30 -8.76 1.40
N VAL A 67 4.81 -7.53 1.26
CA VAL A 67 4.73 -6.58 2.37
C VAL A 67 3.30 -6.25 2.76
N LEU A 68 3.08 -6.17 4.07
CA LEU A 68 1.96 -5.46 4.69
C LEU A 68 2.49 -4.11 5.16
N LEU A 69 1.92 -3.02 4.65
CA LEU A 69 2.29 -1.66 5.02
C LEU A 69 1.27 -1.11 6.03
N ALA A 70 1.77 -0.38 7.02
CA ALA A 70 0.99 0.31 8.04
C ALA A 70 1.38 1.79 8.04
N PHE A 71 0.41 2.68 7.87
CA PHE A 71 0.61 4.12 7.84
C PHE A 71 -0.12 4.77 9.02
N GLY A 72 0.53 5.72 9.67
CA GLY A 72 -0.03 6.58 10.70
C GLY A 72 0.40 8.03 10.47
N VAL A 73 -0.17 8.95 11.22
CA VAL A 73 0.31 10.34 11.27
C VAL A 73 1.64 10.39 12.02
N GLU A 74 2.51 11.34 11.65
CA GLU A 74 3.67 11.67 12.48
C GLU A 74 3.20 12.24 13.82
N ASP A 75 4.01 12.00 14.87
CA ASP A 75 3.80 12.56 16.22
C ASP A 75 4.08 14.07 16.29
#